data_AF-A0A3A8FAT1-F1
#
_entry.id   AF-A0A3A8FAT1-F1
#
_cell.length_a   1.000
_cell.length_b   1.000
_cell.length_c   1.000
_cell.angle_alpha   90.00
_cell.angle_beta   90.00
_cell.angle_gamma   90.00
#
_symmetry.space_group_name_H-M   'P 1'
#
loop_
_entity.id
_entity.type
_entity.pdbx_description
1 polymer ?
#
loop_
_entity_poly.entity_id
_entity_poly.type
_entity_poly.pdbx_seq_one_letter_code
_entity_poly.pdbx_strand_id
1 'polypeptide(L)'
;MELGTTSHTGDYPFMDKLHKINHHFDRLYFKSLRKKQYGGIITDCIIVPISVFEEENEDLKWHKKKFIQKHKNRDGDSEASIIFNLYINPLIIQKLSTDEIQQLYCDLIINQLNDPNFKLPKNFDSVVFKLDLKEIVEDFRQQKIPNEDTI
;
A
#
# COMPACT_ATOMS: atom_id res chain seq x y z
N MET A 1 -10.08 1.88 3.36
CA MET A 1 -8.78 1.68 2.73
C MET A 1 -8.60 2.82 1.78
N GLU A 2 -7.44 3.46 1.83
CA GLU A 2 -7.07 4.52 0.91
C GLU A 2 -5.83 4.10 0.11
N LEU A 3 -5.77 4.52 -1.14
CA LEU A 3 -4.62 4.31 -2.00
C LEU A 3 -4.07 5.66 -2.43
N GLY A 4 -2.75 5.81 -2.41
CA GLY A 4 -2.06 6.98 -2.94
C GLY A 4 -0.86 6.56 -3.77
N THR A 5 -0.29 7.48 -4.54
CA THR A 5 1.01 7.31 -5.22
C THR A 5 1.78 8.61 -5.08
N THR A 6 3.09 8.52 -4.84
CA THR A 6 3.97 9.68 -4.87
C THR A 6 5.30 9.33 -5.54
N SER A 7 5.98 10.33 -6.08
CA SER A 7 7.26 10.16 -6.76
C SER A 7 8.22 11.26 -6.33
N HIS A 8 9.36 10.86 -5.77
CA HIS A 8 10.46 11.79 -5.51
C HIS A 8 11.31 12.04 -6.77
N THR A 9 11.03 11.31 -7.86
CA THR A 9 11.85 11.32 -9.08
C THR A 9 11.15 11.95 -10.28
N GLY A 10 9.87 12.36 -10.14
CA GLY A 10 9.10 13.00 -11.22
C GLY A 10 8.80 12.09 -12.43
N ASP A 11 8.94 10.78 -12.28
CA ASP A 11 8.81 9.81 -13.37
C ASP A 11 7.32 9.59 -13.77
N TYR A 12 6.96 10.00 -15.00
CA TYR A 12 5.60 9.89 -15.53
C TYR A 12 5.19 8.43 -15.86
N PRO A 13 6.01 7.61 -16.55
CA PRO A 13 5.77 6.17 -16.69
C PRO A 13 5.53 5.45 -15.35
N PHE A 14 6.24 5.85 -14.29
CA PHE A 14 5.99 5.37 -12.93
C PHE A 14 4.55 5.64 -12.47
N MET A 15 4.11 6.90 -12.62
CA MET A 15 2.78 7.31 -12.20
C MET A 15 1.69 6.60 -12.99
N ASP A 16 1.82 6.46 -14.31
CA ASP A 16 0.80 5.83 -15.15
C ASP A 16 0.54 4.36 -14.78
N LYS A 17 1.61 3.54 -14.73
CA LYS A 17 1.48 2.10 -14.42
C LYS A 17 0.95 1.87 -13.00
N LEU A 18 1.43 2.63 -12.01
CA LEU A 18 0.96 2.50 -10.63
C LEU A 18 -0.43 3.07 -10.41
N HIS A 19 -0.80 4.13 -11.12
CA HIS A 19 -2.17 4.65 -11.09
C HIS A 19 -3.16 3.58 -11.58
N LYS A 20 -2.83 2.87 -12.67
CA LYS A 20 -3.63 1.74 -13.18
C LYS A 20 -3.77 0.62 -12.14
N ILE A 21 -2.66 0.22 -11.52
CA ILE A 21 -2.65 -0.80 -10.46
C ILE A 21 -3.51 -0.37 -9.27
N ASN A 22 -3.29 0.84 -8.75
CA ASN A 22 -4.04 1.38 -7.62
C ASN A 22 -5.53 1.50 -7.95
N HIS A 23 -5.89 2.06 -9.10
CA HIS A 23 -7.29 2.18 -9.50
C HIS A 23 -7.97 0.81 -9.62
N HIS A 24 -7.27 -0.19 -10.16
CA HIS A 24 -7.79 -1.55 -10.24
C HIS A 24 -8.00 -2.17 -8.85
N PHE A 25 -7.02 -2.00 -7.95
CA PHE A 25 -7.11 -2.46 -6.56
C PHE A 25 -8.28 -1.78 -5.83
N ASP A 26 -8.40 -0.46 -5.94
CA ASP A 26 -9.45 0.32 -5.28
C ASP A 26 -10.84 -0.14 -5.72
N ARG A 27 -11.04 -0.27 -7.04
CA ARG A 27 -12.30 -0.71 -7.62
C ARG A 27 -12.76 -2.07 -7.07
N LEU A 28 -11.83 -2.98 -6.82
CA LEU A 28 -12.13 -4.32 -6.31
C LEU A 28 -12.29 -4.34 -4.78
N TYR A 29 -11.46 -3.60 -4.04
CA TYR A 29 -11.28 -3.85 -2.59
C TYR A 29 -11.42 -2.63 -1.68
N PHE A 30 -11.72 -1.43 -2.19
CA PHE A 30 -11.86 -0.20 -1.40
C PHE A 30 -12.73 -0.38 -0.14
N LYS A 31 -13.81 -1.16 -0.26
CA LYS A 31 -14.79 -1.39 0.82
C LYS A 31 -14.47 -2.59 1.71
N SER A 32 -13.53 -3.46 1.33
CA SER A 32 -13.33 -4.77 1.97
C SER A 32 -12.86 -4.67 3.41
N LEU A 33 -11.94 -3.73 3.71
CA LEU A 33 -11.49 -3.49 5.09
C LEU A 33 -12.29 -2.40 5.81
N ARG A 34 -12.86 -1.42 5.07
CA ARG A 34 -13.51 -0.24 5.66
C ARG A 34 -14.75 -0.57 6.52
N LYS A 35 -15.40 -1.70 6.26
CA LYS A 35 -16.61 -2.13 6.99
C LYS A 35 -16.30 -3.07 8.17
N LYS A 36 -15.07 -3.56 8.27
CA LYS A 36 -14.67 -4.48 9.33
C LYS A 36 -14.15 -3.68 10.53
N GLN A 37 -14.47 -4.15 11.73
CA GLN A 37 -13.98 -3.56 12.97
C GLN A 37 -12.92 -4.48 13.57
N TYR A 38 -11.70 -3.96 13.67
CA TYR A 38 -10.58 -4.66 14.31
C TYR A 38 -10.30 -4.12 15.73
N GLY A 39 -11.07 -3.13 16.19
CA GLY A 39 -10.90 -2.50 17.49
C GLY A 39 -9.78 -1.45 17.54
N GLY A 40 -9.77 -0.66 18.62
CA GLY A 40 -8.77 0.37 18.86
C GLY A 40 -8.99 1.66 18.06
N ILE A 41 -7.92 2.48 17.96
CA ILE A 41 -7.95 3.81 17.33
C ILE A 41 -7.63 3.78 15.83
N ILE A 42 -7.41 2.59 15.27
CA ILE A 42 -7.06 2.46 13.86
C ILE A 42 -8.35 2.47 13.05
N THR A 43 -8.49 3.46 12.18
CA THR A 43 -9.69 3.70 11.38
C THR A 43 -9.49 3.42 9.90
N ASP A 44 -8.23 3.39 9.43
CA ASP A 44 -7.94 3.08 8.03
C ASP A 44 -6.63 2.32 7.79
N CYS A 45 -6.48 1.84 6.56
CA CYS A 45 -5.30 1.24 5.97
C CYS A 45 -4.99 1.98 4.67
N ILE A 46 -3.78 2.51 4.55
CA ILE A 46 -3.30 3.31 3.43
C ILE A 46 -2.16 2.57 2.74
N ILE A 47 -2.25 2.38 1.43
CA ILE A 47 -1.16 1.81 0.63
C ILE A 47 -0.63 2.88 -0.31
N VAL A 48 0.67 3.14 -0.26
CA VAL A 48 1.33 4.22 -0.99
C VAL A 48 2.58 3.69 -1.67
N PRO A 49 2.57 3.42 -2.99
CA PRO A 49 3.78 3.26 -3.77
C PRO A 49 4.54 4.58 -3.89
N ILE A 50 5.85 4.51 -3.71
CA ILE A 50 6.76 5.66 -3.67
C ILE A 50 7.95 5.39 -4.60
N SER A 51 8.13 6.25 -5.62
CA SER A 51 9.31 6.20 -6.50
C SER A 51 10.53 6.77 -5.78
N VAL A 52 11.58 5.96 -5.60
CA VAL A 52 12.87 6.39 -5.01
C VAL A 52 14.05 5.66 -5.64
N PHE A 53 15.17 6.36 -5.87
CA PHE A 53 16.42 5.70 -6.28
C PHE A 53 17.10 4.99 -5.10
N GLU A 54 17.84 3.91 -5.38
CA GLU A 54 18.51 3.11 -4.35
C GLU A 54 19.63 3.87 -3.61
N GLU A 55 20.20 4.90 -4.22
CA GLU A 55 21.35 5.66 -3.71
C GLU A 55 20.95 6.69 -2.64
N GLU A 56 19.68 7.09 -2.57
CA GLU A 56 19.13 8.00 -1.54
C GLU A 56 18.67 7.25 -0.27
N ASN A 57 18.98 5.96 -0.15
CA ASN A 57 18.31 5.05 0.78
C ASN A 57 18.63 5.24 2.27
N GLU A 58 19.79 5.77 2.67
CA GLU A 58 20.21 5.68 4.08
C GLU A 58 19.40 6.59 5.02
N ASP A 59 19.16 7.84 4.63
CA ASP A 59 18.37 8.79 5.44
C ASP A 59 16.86 8.52 5.35
N LEU A 60 16.38 8.10 4.17
CA LEU A 60 14.97 7.73 4.01
C LEU A 60 14.62 6.49 4.83
N LYS A 61 15.50 5.48 4.94
CA LYS A 61 15.30 4.20 5.69
C LYS A 61 14.82 4.37 7.13
N TRP A 62 15.27 5.43 7.83
CA TRP A 62 14.84 5.71 9.21
C TRP A 62 13.37 6.14 9.30
N HIS A 63 12.86 6.85 8.29
CA HIS A 63 11.45 7.23 8.20
C HIS A 63 10.55 6.10 7.64
N LYS A 64 11.12 5.06 6.99
CA LYS A 64 10.39 3.94 6.35
C LYS A 64 9.70 2.95 7.29
N LYS A 65 10.03 2.95 8.60
CA LYS A 65 9.51 1.93 9.55
C LYS A 65 8.26 2.35 10.32
N LYS A 66 7.64 3.48 9.97
CA LYS A 66 6.38 3.90 10.60
C LYS A 66 5.21 3.29 9.84
N PHE A 67 4.70 2.18 10.37
CA PHE A 67 3.49 1.51 9.88
C PHE A 67 2.20 2.14 10.41
N ILE A 68 2.30 3.15 11.28
CA ILE A 68 1.14 3.82 11.87
C ILE A 68 1.31 5.34 11.73
N GLN A 69 0.32 6.01 11.14
CA GLN A 69 0.21 7.46 11.12
C GLN A 69 -0.96 7.91 11.97
N LYS A 70 -0.65 8.68 13.02
CA LYS A 70 -1.65 9.34 13.84
C LYS A 70 -2.12 10.62 13.17
N HIS A 71 -3.40 10.89 13.23
CA HIS A 71 -4.03 12.10 12.70
C HIS A 71 -5.28 12.43 13.52
N LYS A 72 -5.92 13.56 13.21
CA LYS A 72 -7.19 13.94 13.82
C LYS A 72 -8.31 13.76 12.81
N ASN A 73 -9.46 13.27 13.25
CA ASN A 73 -10.66 13.25 12.42
C ASN A 73 -11.27 14.66 12.32
N ARG A 74 -12.41 14.77 11.62
CA ARG A 74 -13.12 16.05 11.43
C ARG A 74 -13.59 16.68 12.74
N ASP A 75 -13.85 15.85 13.75
CA ASP A 75 -14.30 16.27 15.08
C ASP A 75 -13.11 16.60 16.02
N GLY A 76 -11.88 16.36 15.56
CA GLY A 76 -10.65 16.65 16.30
C GLY A 76 -10.16 15.49 17.19
N ASP A 77 -10.87 14.35 17.17
CA ASP A 77 -10.49 13.16 17.91
C ASP A 77 -9.26 12.49 17.30
N SER A 78 -8.46 11.83 18.15
CA SER A 78 -7.24 11.16 17.71
C SER A 78 -7.55 9.82 17.07
N GLU A 79 -7.15 9.67 15.81
CA GLU A 79 -7.25 8.45 15.03
C GLU A 79 -5.87 8.03 14.50
N ALA A 80 -5.80 6.82 13.95
CA ALA A 80 -4.60 6.30 13.33
C ALA A 80 -4.92 5.50 12.08
N SER A 81 -4.01 5.53 11.11
CA SER A 81 -4.05 4.66 9.94
C SER A 81 -2.84 3.74 9.92
N ILE A 82 -3.04 2.51 9.47
CA ILE A 82 -1.95 1.62 9.07
C ILE A 82 -1.44 2.10 7.73
N ILE A 83 -0.13 2.18 7.54
CA ILE A 83 0.48 2.65 6.28
C ILE A 83 1.45 1.63 5.73
N PHE A 84 1.28 1.33 4.45
CA PHE A 84 2.18 0.53 3.64
C PHE A 84 2.87 1.43 2.60
N ASN A 85 4.09 1.89 2.92
CA ASN A 85 4.91 2.65 1.99
C ASN A 85 5.70 1.69 1.09
N LEU A 86 5.28 1.50 -0.16
CA LEU A 86 5.90 0.56 -1.09
C LEU A 86 6.97 1.30 -1.92
N TYR A 87 8.21 1.25 -1.47
CA TYR A 87 9.32 1.91 -2.16
C TYR A 87 9.74 1.11 -3.39
N ILE A 88 9.67 1.72 -4.57
CA ILE A 88 10.01 1.06 -5.84
C ILE A 88 10.98 1.96 -6.62
N ASN A 89 12.04 1.35 -7.16
CA ASN A 89 12.99 2.06 -8.02
C ASN A 89 12.32 2.38 -9.37
N PRO A 90 12.32 3.65 -9.82
CA PRO A 90 11.70 4.03 -11.10
C PRO A 90 12.28 3.27 -12.29
N LEU A 91 13.57 2.91 -12.27
CA LEU A 91 14.21 2.16 -13.35
C LEU A 91 13.66 0.73 -13.47
N ILE A 92 13.17 0.15 -12.36
CA ILE A 92 12.48 -1.14 -12.37
C ILE A 92 11.13 -0.97 -13.07
N ILE A 93 10.38 0.08 -12.74
CA ILE A 93 9.05 0.32 -13.30
C ILE A 93 9.10 0.63 -14.80
N GLN A 94 10.14 1.30 -15.29
CA GLN A 94 10.31 1.50 -16.73
C GLN A 94 10.49 0.17 -17.47
N LYS A 95 11.22 -0.78 -16.88
CA LYS A 95 11.56 -2.08 -17.51
C LYS A 95 10.43 -3.10 -17.42
N LEU A 96 9.73 -3.15 -16.29
CA LEU A 96 8.71 -4.16 -16.02
C LEU A 96 7.38 -3.83 -16.72
N SER A 97 6.67 -4.88 -17.13
CA SER A 97 5.27 -4.79 -17.53
C SER A 97 4.37 -4.42 -16.35
N THR A 98 3.14 -3.98 -16.62
CA THR A 98 2.16 -3.64 -15.58
C THR A 98 1.87 -4.85 -14.68
N ASP A 99 1.76 -6.04 -15.24
CA ASP A 99 1.52 -7.29 -14.49
C ASP A 99 2.71 -7.61 -13.56
N GLU A 100 3.95 -7.44 -14.03
CA GLU A 100 5.14 -7.64 -13.17
C GLU A 100 5.21 -6.61 -12.03
N ILE A 101 4.81 -5.35 -12.27
CA ILE A 101 4.74 -4.34 -11.22
C ILE A 101 3.61 -4.66 -10.23
N GLN A 102 2.49 -5.20 -10.68
CA GLN A 102 1.43 -5.69 -9.80
C GLN A 102 1.92 -6.83 -8.91
N GLN A 103 2.71 -7.77 -9.43
CA GLN A 103 3.32 -8.83 -8.61
C GLN A 103 4.25 -8.22 -7.54
N LEU A 104 5.14 -7.31 -7.94
CA LEU A 104 6.03 -6.60 -7.03
C LEU A 104 5.25 -5.81 -5.95
N TYR A 105 4.15 -5.16 -6.33
CA TYR A 105 3.26 -4.44 -5.43
C TYR A 105 2.70 -5.36 -4.34
N CYS A 106 2.20 -6.53 -4.73
CA CYS A 106 1.69 -7.54 -3.79
C CYS A 106 2.80 -8.04 -2.86
N ASP A 107 3.97 -8.36 -3.42
CA ASP A 107 5.12 -8.87 -2.66
C ASP A 107 5.58 -7.86 -1.60
N LEU A 108 5.63 -6.57 -1.94
CA LEU A 108 6.03 -5.52 -1.00
C LEU A 108 5.05 -5.39 0.18
N ILE A 109 3.74 -5.54 -0.04
CA ILE A 109 2.75 -5.53 1.05
C ILE A 109 2.95 -6.74 1.96
N ILE A 110 3.06 -7.95 1.37
CA ILE A 110 3.26 -9.18 2.13
C ILE A 110 4.56 -9.13 2.94
N ASN A 111 5.64 -8.61 2.36
CA ASN A 111 6.91 -8.44 3.04
C ASN A 111 6.79 -7.51 4.25
N GLN A 112 6.04 -6.41 4.15
CA GLN A 112 5.80 -5.52 5.29
C GLN A 112 4.92 -6.18 6.37
N LEU A 113 3.91 -6.95 5.98
CA LEU A 113 3.07 -7.70 6.94
C LEU A 113 3.85 -8.73 7.76
N ASN A 114 4.88 -9.30 7.13
CA ASN A 114 5.78 -10.28 7.73
C ASN A 114 6.98 -9.66 8.46
N ASP A 115 7.18 -8.33 8.38
CA ASP A 115 8.25 -7.65 9.12
C ASP A 115 8.03 -7.85 10.63
N PRO A 116 9.00 -8.39 11.39
CA PRO A 116 8.90 -8.52 12.85
C PRO A 116 8.68 -7.18 13.58
N ASN A 117 9.01 -6.06 12.94
CA ASN A 117 8.81 -4.71 13.43
C ASN A 117 7.42 -4.14 13.10
N PHE A 118 6.63 -4.83 12.27
CA PHE A 118 5.24 -4.48 12.02
C PHE A 118 4.40 -4.77 13.28
N LYS A 119 4.33 -3.75 14.15
CA LYS A 119 3.63 -3.80 15.43
C LYS A 119 2.40 -2.89 15.39
N LEU A 120 1.26 -3.47 15.72
CA LEU A 120 -0.01 -2.75 15.85
C LEU A 120 -0.37 -2.53 17.33
N PRO A 121 -1.25 -1.58 17.65
CA PRO A 121 -1.70 -1.31 19.01
C PRO A 121 -2.33 -2.56 19.64
N LYS A 122 -2.16 -2.75 20.95
CA LYS A 122 -2.62 -3.96 21.67
C LYS A 122 -4.14 -4.18 21.60
N ASN A 123 -4.91 -3.11 21.45
CA ASN A 123 -6.37 -3.13 21.36
C ASN A 123 -6.89 -3.30 19.92
N PHE A 124 -6.00 -3.55 18.97
CA PHE A 124 -6.32 -3.85 17.58
C PHE A 124 -6.09 -5.35 17.31
N ASP A 125 -7.06 -6.02 16.71
CA ASP A 125 -6.97 -7.42 16.31
C ASP A 125 -6.04 -7.58 15.09
N SER A 126 -4.74 -7.60 15.39
CA SER A 126 -3.70 -7.72 14.39
C SER A 126 -3.72 -9.06 13.65
N VAL A 127 -4.26 -10.12 14.24
CA VAL A 127 -4.27 -11.44 13.61
C VAL A 127 -5.32 -11.47 12.52
N VAL A 128 -6.55 -11.07 12.83
CA VAL A 128 -7.66 -11.05 11.86
C VAL A 128 -7.36 -10.05 10.74
N PHE A 129 -6.85 -8.85 11.06
CA PHE A 129 -6.46 -7.88 10.04
C PHE A 129 -5.41 -8.42 9.06
N LYS A 130 -4.36 -9.09 9.57
CA LYS A 130 -3.30 -9.65 8.71
C LYS A 130 -3.83 -10.74 7.79
N LEU A 131 -4.72 -11.59 8.29
CA LEU A 131 -5.38 -12.61 7.47
C LEU A 131 -6.23 -11.97 6.37
N ASP A 132 -7.10 -11.04 6.74
CA ASP A 132 -7.99 -10.35 5.81
C ASP A 132 -7.22 -9.59 4.72
N LEU A 133 -6.16 -8.85 5.10
CA LEU A 133 -5.36 -8.13 4.12
C LEU A 133 -4.56 -9.08 3.23
N LYS A 134 -4.04 -10.19 3.78
CA LYS A 134 -3.34 -11.20 2.98
C LYS A 134 -4.27 -11.85 1.95
N GLU A 135 -5.49 -12.19 2.32
CA GLU A 135 -6.49 -12.74 1.39
C GLU A 135 -6.77 -11.76 0.24
N ILE A 136 -6.98 -10.48 0.54
CA ILE A 136 -7.18 -9.44 -0.47
C ILE A 136 -5.99 -9.34 -1.43
N VAL A 137 -4.76 -9.34 -0.90
CA VAL A 137 -3.55 -9.22 -1.71
C VAL A 137 -3.32 -10.46 -2.59
N GLU A 138 -3.57 -11.65 -2.07
CA GLU A 138 -3.46 -12.89 -2.84
C GLU A 138 -4.55 -13.01 -3.92
N ASP A 139 -5.78 -12.56 -3.64
CA ASP A 139 -6.83 -12.46 -4.67
C ASP A 139 -6.43 -11.45 -5.75
N PHE A 140 -5.98 -10.25 -5.36
CA PHE A 140 -5.51 -9.24 -6.31
C PHE A 140 -4.36 -9.75 -7.18
N ARG A 141 -3.44 -10.54 -6.64
CA ARG A 141 -2.32 -11.12 -7.39
C ARG A 141 -2.77 -11.95 -8.59
N GLN A 142 -3.96 -12.55 -8.53
CA GLN A 142 -4.52 -13.40 -9.57
C GLN A 142 -5.37 -12.62 -10.60
N GLN A 143 -5.70 -11.36 -10.31
CA GLN A 143 -6.47 -10.51 -11.21
C GLN A 143 -5.61 -9.99 -12.35
N LYS A 144 -6.17 -9.93 -13.57
CA LYS A 144 -5.52 -9.28 -14.71
C LYS A 144 -5.91 -7.82 -14.75
N ILE A 145 -4.93 -6.94 -14.86
CA ILE A 145 -5.18 -5.52 -15.10
C ILE A 145 -5.65 -5.38 -16.56
N PRO A 146 -6.84 -4.82 -16.82
CA PRO A 146 -7.34 -4.67 -18.18
C PRO A 146 -6.43 -3.72 -18.98
N ASN A 147 -6.08 -4.12 -20.21
CA ASN A 147 -5.44 -3.22 -21.17
C ASN A 147 -6.50 -2.23 -21.68
N GLU A 148 -6.24 -0.93 -21.56
CA GLU A 148 -7.17 0.14 -21.97
C GLU A 148 -7.33 0.29 -23.49
N ASP A 149 -6.82 -0.64 -24.31
CA ASP A 149 -7.02 -0.66 -25.77
C ASP A 149 -8.36 -1.28 -26.20
N THR A 150 -9.33 -1.41 -25.28
CA THR A 150 -10.67 -1.94 -25.57
C THR A 150 -11.76 -1.06 -24.97
N ILE A 151 -11.94 0.14 -25.55
CA ILE A 151 -13.21 0.88 -25.57
C ILE A 151 -13.39 1.46 -26.97
#